data_AF-A0A6A4HZ90-F1
#
_entry.id   AF-A0A6A4HZ90-F1
#
_cell.length_a   1.000
_cell.length_b   1.000
_cell.length_c   1.000
_cell.angle_alpha   90.00
_cell.angle_beta   90.00
_cell.angle_gamma   90.00
#
_symmetry.space_group_name_H-M   'P 1'
#
loop_
_entity.id
_entity.type
_entity.pdbx_description
1 polymer ?
#
loop_
_entity_poly.entity_id
_entity_poly.type
_entity_poly.pdbx_seq_one_letter_code
_entity_poly.pdbx_strand_id
1 'polypeptide(L)'
;MYLRLIVCLLAFSSKGSTAANQHPLPTVFQSVSNDWDLNKPFTANTTVNLVFATASSLLQAAPNLRYRNGHTIVPGIVRPGTLLYHGREDSIIPATDWVAFDPEISYDFCRVFTLSGGGCWHLTFAAARPLRVLYFDGASAAKLGGGEMDSQDIITWGEIRPDRVLEEGLRIQNLCEWGKPLGLDGFVRIGCISEIMLCNFSSVNLVSSQHLKSAPSKAFPPPVVVPLKPIPINSEGIIDLRVLDRFSQYPGVMHARLDLSRLVSFYDEKLAPSLVAVRSDRPRLEHRLLGITEEDLVRAKKYLEEQVMETRWSSLEGVGNHLDWPTHLHSIVELYGETFEDIWNLVNSTASLAARPATQRVKNVFQLVESLVPTIRLVQRLSSFRLR
;
A
#
# COMPACT_ATOMS: atom_id res chain seq x y z
N MET A 1 -4.13 20.37 -44.16
CA MET A 1 -4.29 21.73 -43.61
C MET A 1 -4.73 21.74 -42.12
N TYR A 2 -4.41 20.71 -41.33
CA TYR A 2 -4.71 20.64 -39.88
C TYR A 2 -3.53 20.20 -39.01
N LEU A 3 -2.32 20.09 -39.57
CA LEU A 3 -1.11 19.68 -38.83
C LEU A 3 -0.10 20.83 -38.60
N ARG A 4 -0.44 22.05 -39.02
CA ARG A 4 0.39 23.25 -38.82
C ARG A 4 -0.14 24.19 -37.72
N LEU A 5 -1.29 23.89 -37.10
CA LEU A 5 -1.87 24.73 -36.05
C LEU A 5 -1.40 24.38 -34.63
N ILE A 6 -0.86 23.17 -34.39
CA ILE A 6 -0.45 22.73 -33.05
C ILE A 6 0.95 23.24 -32.67
N VAL A 7 1.81 23.52 -33.65
CA VAL A 7 3.20 23.98 -33.39
C VAL A 7 3.28 25.49 -33.14
N CYS A 8 2.25 26.28 -33.45
CA CYS A 8 2.24 27.73 -33.23
C CYS A 8 1.65 28.17 -31.88
N LEU A 9 1.17 27.26 -31.02
CA LEU A 9 0.67 27.63 -29.67
C LEU A 9 1.74 27.58 -28.56
N LEU A 10 2.99 27.25 -28.89
CA LEU A 10 4.11 27.31 -27.94
C LEU A 10 5.04 28.52 -28.15
N ALA A 11 4.68 29.47 -29.01
CA ALA A 11 5.41 30.72 -29.18
C ALA A 11 4.48 31.92 -28.97
N PHE A 12 4.88 32.78 -28.02
CA PHE A 12 4.27 34.05 -27.57
C PHE A 12 3.22 33.97 -26.45
N SER A 13 3.65 34.22 -25.22
CA SER A 13 3.57 35.59 -24.66
C SER A 13 4.17 35.60 -23.24
N SER A 14 5.42 36.08 -23.13
CA SER A 14 5.95 36.61 -21.89
C SER A 14 5.31 37.98 -21.64
N LYS A 15 4.12 38.01 -21.03
CA LYS A 15 3.59 39.21 -20.38
C LYS A 15 3.10 38.81 -18.99
N GLY A 16 3.61 39.55 -18.00
CA GLY A 16 3.58 39.21 -16.59
C GLY A 16 2.20 38.79 -16.10
N SER A 17 2.13 37.56 -15.61
CA SER A 17 1.07 37.14 -14.71
C SER A 17 1.50 37.57 -13.31
N THR A 18 0.70 38.42 -12.68
CA THR A 18 0.84 38.79 -11.29
C THR A 18 0.64 37.53 -10.45
N ALA A 19 1.70 37.12 -9.76
CA ALA A 19 1.71 35.93 -8.93
C ALA A 19 0.59 36.01 -7.89
N ALA A 20 -0.35 35.07 -7.96
CA ALA A 20 -1.21 34.77 -6.81
C ALA A 20 -0.28 34.34 -5.67
N ASN A 21 -0.41 34.99 -4.50
CA ASN A 21 0.38 34.73 -3.29
C ASN A 21 0.41 33.21 -3.00
N GLN A 22 1.51 32.55 -3.37
CA GLN A 22 1.77 31.18 -2.94
C GLN A 22 2.26 31.24 -1.49
N HIS A 23 1.55 30.56 -0.60
CA HIS A 23 2.00 30.42 0.79
C HIS A 23 3.29 29.61 0.83
N PRO A 24 4.35 30.09 1.51
CA PRO A 24 5.61 29.36 1.61
C PRO A 24 5.37 28.01 2.30
N LEU A 25 6.07 26.97 1.81
CA LEU A 25 6.14 25.66 2.44
C LEU A 25 6.37 25.81 3.95
N PRO A 26 5.48 25.27 4.82
CA PRO A 26 5.75 25.27 6.25
C PRO A 26 7.06 24.53 6.49
N THR A 27 7.94 25.19 7.22
CA THR A 27 9.37 24.90 7.38
C THR A 27 9.57 23.71 8.34
N VAL A 28 9.02 22.54 7.99
CA VAL A 28 9.12 21.30 8.79
C VAL A 28 10.13 20.31 8.20
N PHE A 29 10.91 20.72 7.20
CA PHE A 29 12.20 20.06 6.95
C PHE A 29 13.22 20.69 7.90
N GLN A 30 13.36 20.08 9.09
CA GLN A 30 14.65 20.10 9.78
C GLN A 30 15.71 19.78 8.72
N SER A 31 16.73 20.63 8.62
CA SER A 31 17.78 20.59 7.60
C SER A 31 18.05 19.17 7.11
N VAL A 32 17.55 18.84 5.90
CA VAL A 32 18.11 17.71 5.18
C VAL A 32 19.60 18.02 5.11
N SER A 33 20.41 17.23 5.80
CA SER A 33 21.85 17.40 5.79
C SER A 33 22.28 17.55 4.33
N ASN A 34 22.99 18.62 3.98
CA ASN A 34 23.58 18.81 2.65
C ASN A 34 24.71 17.81 2.36
N ASP A 35 24.85 16.76 3.18
CA ASP A 35 25.79 15.64 3.07
C ASP A 35 25.35 14.62 2.01
N TRP A 36 24.72 15.09 0.93
CA TRP A 36 24.54 14.31 -0.28
C TRP A 36 25.88 14.33 -1.02
N ASP A 37 26.55 13.18 -1.07
CA ASP A 37 27.81 12.99 -1.78
C ASP A 37 27.70 11.74 -2.65
N LEU A 38 27.64 11.92 -3.97
CA LEU A 38 27.68 10.82 -4.95
C LEU A 38 28.95 9.97 -4.83
N ASN A 39 30.02 10.52 -4.24
CA ASN A 39 31.28 9.82 -4.03
C ASN A 39 31.31 9.04 -2.72
N LYS A 40 30.36 9.27 -1.80
CA LYS A 40 30.15 8.36 -0.67
C LYS A 40 29.52 7.08 -1.24
N PRO A 41 30.19 5.92 -1.12
CA PRO A 41 29.59 4.67 -1.56
C PRO A 41 28.29 4.47 -0.79
N PHE A 42 27.24 4.06 -1.51
CA PHE A 42 26.04 3.56 -0.85
C PHE A 42 26.46 2.44 0.10
N THR A 43 26.04 2.53 1.37
CA THR A 43 26.23 1.42 2.29
C THR A 43 25.52 0.20 1.70
N ALA A 44 26.23 -0.93 1.61
CA ALA A 44 25.74 -2.14 0.94
C ALA A 44 24.40 -2.67 1.52
N ASN A 45 24.01 -2.22 2.71
CA ASN A 45 22.85 -2.70 3.46
C ASN A 45 21.64 -1.74 3.45
N THR A 46 21.68 -0.66 2.65
CA THR A 46 20.58 0.32 2.62
C THR A 46 19.26 -0.29 2.14
N THR A 47 18.16 0.05 2.82
CA THR A 47 16.79 -0.38 2.48
C THR A 47 15.89 0.75 2.00
N VAL A 48 16.45 1.91 1.65
CA VAL A 48 15.69 3.07 1.16
C VAL A 48 14.88 2.74 -0.08
N ASN A 49 15.42 1.93 -1.00
CA ASN A 49 14.70 1.47 -2.19
C ASN A 49 13.46 0.62 -1.83
N LEU A 50 13.51 -0.12 -0.72
CA LEU A 50 12.39 -0.95 -0.26
C LEU A 50 11.27 -0.08 0.29
N VAL A 51 11.60 0.97 1.05
CA VAL A 51 10.63 1.98 1.53
C VAL A 51 9.93 2.65 0.35
N PHE A 52 10.69 3.12 -0.65
CA PHE A 52 10.12 3.74 -1.84
C PHE A 52 9.21 2.78 -2.62
N ALA A 53 9.69 1.55 -2.88
CA ALA A 53 8.93 0.54 -3.59
C ALA A 53 7.62 0.19 -2.85
N THR A 54 7.67 0.06 -1.53
CA THR A 54 6.46 -0.15 -0.72
C THR A 54 5.52 1.05 -0.80
N ALA A 55 6.02 2.28 -0.64
CA ALA A 55 5.20 3.48 -0.70
C ALA A 55 4.46 3.60 -2.05
N SER A 56 5.12 3.23 -3.16
CA SER A 56 4.49 3.20 -4.49
C SER A 56 3.46 2.08 -4.69
N SER A 57 3.47 1.05 -3.84
CA SER A 57 2.58 -0.12 -3.98
C SER A 57 1.38 -0.12 -3.04
N LEU A 58 1.30 0.81 -2.08
CA LEU A 58 0.21 0.85 -1.10
C LEU A 58 -1.16 0.90 -1.81
N LEU A 59 -2.16 0.27 -1.19
CA LEU A 59 -3.52 0.13 -1.70
C LEU A 59 -3.70 -0.78 -2.95
N GLN A 60 -2.62 -1.32 -3.53
CA GLN A 60 -2.67 -2.19 -4.72
C GLN A 60 -2.45 -3.66 -4.36
N ALA A 61 -3.30 -4.58 -4.83
CA ALA A 61 -3.21 -5.99 -4.42
C ALA A 61 -2.03 -6.75 -5.03
N ALA A 62 -1.73 -6.63 -6.32
CA ALA A 62 -0.66 -7.40 -6.95
C ALA A 62 0.73 -7.19 -6.33
N PRO A 63 1.23 -5.95 -6.14
CA PRO A 63 2.55 -5.76 -5.55
C PRO A 63 2.60 -6.15 -4.07
N ASN A 64 1.50 -5.96 -3.32
CA ASN A 64 1.40 -6.39 -1.92
C ASN A 64 1.31 -7.93 -1.78
N LEU A 65 0.65 -8.63 -2.71
CA LEU A 65 0.63 -10.10 -2.75
C LEU A 65 1.97 -10.68 -3.20
N ARG A 66 2.71 -9.99 -4.06
CA ARG A 66 4.07 -10.38 -4.44
C ARG A 66 5.00 -10.24 -3.23
N TYR A 67 5.10 -9.06 -2.64
CA TYR A 67 5.89 -8.81 -1.43
C TYR A 67 5.00 -8.93 -0.19
N ARG A 68 4.52 -10.16 0.05
CA ARG A 68 3.45 -10.50 1.02
C ARG A 68 3.73 -10.17 2.48
N ASN A 69 4.99 -10.13 2.89
CA ASN A 69 5.36 -9.80 4.26
C ASN A 69 5.40 -8.28 4.42
N GLY A 70 4.37 -7.73 5.05
CA GLY A 70 4.25 -6.29 5.29
C GLY A 70 5.29 -5.76 6.28
N HIS A 71 5.92 -4.64 5.95
CA HIS A 71 6.91 -3.95 6.79
C HIS A 71 6.54 -2.48 7.03
N THR A 72 5.38 -2.02 6.57
CA THR A 72 5.02 -0.61 6.55
C THR A 72 3.59 -0.39 7.00
N ILE A 73 3.42 0.58 7.88
CA ILE A 73 2.15 0.96 8.49
C ILE A 73 1.93 2.43 8.20
N VAL A 74 0.73 2.79 7.75
CA VAL A 74 0.43 4.16 7.34
C VAL A 74 -0.93 4.61 7.87
N PRO A 75 -1.03 5.75 8.57
CA PRO A 75 -2.33 6.32 8.91
C PRO A 75 -3.04 6.85 7.67
N GLY A 76 -4.36 6.80 7.69
CA GLY A 76 -5.18 7.25 6.57
C GLY A 76 -6.65 7.39 6.93
N ILE A 77 -7.46 7.76 5.95
CA ILE A 77 -8.91 7.79 6.09
C ILE A 77 -9.58 6.91 5.05
N VAL A 78 -10.74 6.35 5.39
CA VAL A 78 -11.72 5.89 4.40
C VAL A 78 -12.75 7.01 4.21
N ARG A 79 -12.97 7.40 2.96
CA ARG A 79 -13.79 8.57 2.62
C ARG A 79 -15.27 8.35 3.00
N PRO A 80 -15.99 9.40 3.43
CA PRO A 80 -17.45 9.35 3.57
C PRO A 80 -18.13 8.88 2.29
N GLY A 81 -19.26 8.20 2.43
CA GLY A 81 -20.03 7.65 1.32
C GLY A 81 -19.44 6.40 0.68
N THR A 82 -18.29 5.91 1.18
CA THR A 82 -17.76 4.60 0.76
C THR A 82 -18.72 3.49 1.17
N LEU A 83 -19.11 2.65 0.21
CA LEU A 83 -19.87 1.44 0.49
C LEU A 83 -18.93 0.34 1.00
N LEU A 84 -19.36 -0.34 2.04
CA LEU A 84 -18.62 -1.39 2.73
C LEU A 84 -19.54 -2.60 2.88
N TYR A 85 -19.02 -3.79 2.58
CA TYR A 85 -19.81 -5.01 2.46
C TYR A 85 -19.40 -6.02 3.52
N HIS A 86 -20.37 -6.71 4.12
CA HIS A 86 -20.12 -7.67 5.18
C HIS A 86 -20.96 -8.93 4.96
N GLY A 87 -20.28 -10.03 4.64
CA GLY A 87 -20.89 -11.34 4.48
C GLY A 87 -20.84 -12.10 5.80
N ARG A 88 -21.99 -12.60 6.26
CA ARG A 88 -22.11 -13.29 7.55
C ARG A 88 -23.24 -14.32 7.54
N GLU A 89 -23.39 -15.06 8.63
CA GLU A 89 -24.37 -16.14 8.76
C GLU A 89 -25.78 -15.72 9.22
N ASP A 90 -25.90 -14.52 9.79
CA ASP A 90 -27.14 -13.99 10.39
C ASP A 90 -27.38 -12.52 10.01
N SER A 91 -28.55 -11.96 10.34
CA SER A 91 -28.89 -10.55 10.04
C SER A 91 -28.39 -9.54 11.08
N ILE A 92 -27.63 -9.98 12.09
CA ILE A 92 -27.25 -9.16 13.24
C ILE A 92 -26.09 -8.24 12.86
N ILE A 93 -26.19 -6.96 13.19
CA ILE A 93 -25.07 -6.03 13.04
C ILE A 93 -24.11 -6.26 14.21
N PRO A 94 -22.85 -6.66 13.96
CA PRO A 94 -21.89 -6.90 15.03
C PRO A 94 -21.41 -5.57 15.63
N ALA A 95 -20.88 -5.61 16.85
CA ALA A 95 -20.25 -4.42 17.44
C ALA A 95 -18.95 -4.05 16.69
N THR A 96 -18.11 -5.05 16.44
CA THR A 96 -16.85 -4.97 15.70
C THR A 96 -16.66 -6.24 14.88
N ASP A 97 -16.16 -6.09 13.65
CA ASP A 97 -15.95 -7.18 12.69
C ASP A 97 -15.26 -6.62 11.42
N TRP A 98 -14.99 -7.47 10.44
CA TRP A 98 -14.47 -7.06 9.14
C TRP A 98 -15.57 -6.53 8.21
N VAL A 99 -15.19 -5.60 7.32
CA VAL A 99 -15.99 -5.18 6.16
C VAL A 99 -15.09 -5.05 4.93
N ALA A 100 -15.58 -5.40 3.75
CA ALA A 100 -14.81 -5.35 2.50
C ALA A 100 -15.17 -4.13 1.64
N PHE A 101 -14.23 -3.72 0.78
CA PHE A 101 -14.49 -2.76 -0.30
C PHE A 101 -15.17 -3.41 -1.52
N ASP A 102 -15.10 -4.73 -1.64
CA ASP A 102 -15.64 -5.49 -2.77
C ASP A 102 -16.88 -6.32 -2.37
N PRO A 103 -18.03 -6.14 -3.04
CA PRO A 103 -19.25 -6.87 -2.71
C PRO A 103 -19.15 -8.37 -3.01
N GLU A 104 -18.52 -8.76 -4.11
CA GLU A 104 -18.43 -10.14 -4.59
C GLU A 104 -17.52 -10.98 -3.71
N ILE A 105 -16.33 -10.49 -3.33
CA ILE A 105 -15.50 -11.23 -2.37
C ILE A 105 -16.22 -11.34 -1.02
N SER A 106 -16.86 -10.27 -0.55
CA SER A 106 -17.65 -10.33 0.68
C SER A 106 -18.78 -11.36 0.61
N TYR A 107 -19.40 -11.52 -0.55
CA TYR A 107 -20.43 -12.53 -0.79
C TYR A 107 -19.83 -13.94 -0.77
N ASP A 108 -18.65 -14.17 -1.35
CA ASP A 108 -18.02 -15.49 -1.28
C ASP A 108 -17.68 -15.92 0.15
N PHE A 109 -17.33 -14.98 1.03
CA PHE A 109 -17.15 -15.29 2.46
C PHE A 109 -18.46 -15.69 3.16
N CYS A 110 -19.62 -15.08 2.87
CA CYS A 110 -20.89 -15.55 3.46
C CYS A 110 -21.22 -16.99 3.01
N ARG A 111 -20.90 -17.33 1.74
CA ARG A 111 -21.13 -18.67 1.18
C ARG A 111 -20.31 -19.73 1.88
N VAL A 112 -19.13 -19.39 2.39
CA VAL A 112 -18.34 -20.30 3.23
C VAL A 112 -19.10 -20.61 4.53
N PHE A 113 -19.73 -19.63 5.18
CA PHE A 113 -20.48 -19.87 6.42
C PHE A 113 -21.73 -20.75 6.23
N THR A 114 -22.31 -20.81 5.04
CA THR A 114 -23.41 -21.76 4.75
C THR A 114 -23.00 -23.23 4.89
N LEU A 115 -21.71 -23.56 4.80
CA LEU A 115 -21.20 -24.92 5.06
C LEU A 115 -21.44 -25.36 6.50
N SER A 116 -21.55 -24.41 7.44
CA SER A 116 -21.80 -24.63 8.86
C SER A 116 -23.29 -24.63 9.22
N GLY A 117 -24.19 -24.59 8.22
CA GLY A 117 -25.64 -24.57 8.41
C GLY A 117 -26.22 -23.17 8.63
N GLY A 118 -25.40 -22.12 8.57
CA GLY A 118 -25.83 -20.72 8.64
C GLY A 118 -26.48 -20.22 7.35
N GLY A 119 -27.16 -19.07 7.42
CA GLY A 119 -27.65 -18.37 6.24
C GLY A 119 -26.51 -17.65 5.50
N CYS A 120 -26.78 -17.07 4.32
CA CYS A 120 -25.90 -16.03 3.78
C CYS A 120 -26.61 -14.69 3.88
N TRP A 121 -26.17 -13.87 4.81
CA TRP A 121 -26.57 -12.48 4.91
C TRP A 121 -25.47 -11.59 4.38
N HIS A 122 -25.83 -10.71 3.46
CA HIS A 122 -24.95 -9.70 2.90
C HIS A 122 -25.45 -8.33 3.33
N LEU A 123 -24.70 -7.71 4.24
CA LEU A 123 -24.99 -6.39 4.77
C LEU A 123 -24.16 -5.36 4.01
N THR A 124 -24.81 -4.29 3.56
CA THR A 124 -24.14 -3.14 2.94
C THR A 124 -24.23 -1.96 3.89
N PHE A 125 -23.09 -1.33 4.14
CA PHE A 125 -22.96 -0.14 4.95
C PHE A 125 -22.40 1.02 4.12
N ALA A 126 -22.67 2.24 4.54
CA ALA A 126 -22.03 3.44 4.03
C ALA A 126 -21.27 4.16 5.14
N ALA A 127 -20.02 4.53 4.89
CA ALA A 127 -19.24 5.36 5.81
C ALA A 127 -19.93 6.71 6.00
N ALA A 128 -20.44 6.97 7.21
CA ALA A 128 -21.22 8.19 7.51
C ALA A 128 -20.34 9.44 7.65
N ARG A 129 -19.05 9.23 7.97
CA ARG A 129 -18.02 10.25 8.15
C ARG A 129 -16.66 9.66 7.71
N PRO A 130 -15.59 10.46 7.66
CA PRO A 130 -14.25 9.92 7.45
C PRO A 130 -13.91 8.94 8.56
N LEU A 131 -13.57 7.71 8.20
CA LEU A 131 -13.13 6.69 9.16
C LEU A 131 -11.61 6.79 9.26
N ARG A 132 -11.08 7.06 10.45
CA ARG A 132 -9.64 7.10 10.69
C ARG A 132 -9.11 5.68 10.77
N VAL A 133 -8.13 5.35 9.95
CA VAL A 133 -7.65 3.98 9.83
C VAL A 133 -6.13 3.93 9.85
N LEU A 134 -5.59 2.78 10.25
CA LEU A 134 -4.22 2.39 9.92
C LEU A 134 -4.24 1.37 8.79
N TYR A 135 -3.34 1.53 7.83
CA TYR A 135 -3.14 0.59 6.74
C TYR A 135 -1.93 -0.30 7.02
N PHE A 136 -2.10 -1.61 6.96
CA PHE A 136 -1.03 -2.60 6.97
C PHE A 136 -0.69 -3.02 5.54
N ASP A 137 0.56 -2.80 5.10
CA ASP A 137 1.02 -3.27 3.79
C ASP A 137 1.20 -4.80 3.72
N GLY A 138 1.60 -5.28 2.55
CA GLY A 138 1.73 -6.70 2.27
C GLY A 138 0.37 -7.40 2.14
N ALA A 139 0.42 -8.73 2.17
CA ALA A 139 -0.77 -9.57 2.14
C ALA A 139 -1.38 -9.72 3.54
N SER A 140 -1.53 -8.62 4.26
CA SER A 140 -1.92 -8.55 5.67
C SER A 140 -3.31 -9.10 6.00
N ALA A 141 -4.14 -9.43 5.02
CA ALA A 141 -5.40 -10.16 5.18
C ALA A 141 -5.33 -11.65 4.76
N ALA A 142 -4.16 -12.18 4.42
CA ALA A 142 -4.02 -13.56 3.89
C ALA A 142 -4.21 -14.66 4.94
N LYS A 143 -4.07 -14.34 6.24
CA LYS A 143 -4.18 -15.29 7.36
C LYS A 143 -3.20 -16.48 7.24
N LEU A 144 -1.97 -16.17 6.83
CA LEU A 144 -0.86 -17.12 6.69
C LEU A 144 0.24 -16.85 7.73
N GLY A 145 0.97 -17.89 8.12
CA GLY A 145 2.06 -17.81 9.11
C GLY A 145 3.44 -17.47 8.53
N GLY A 146 3.52 -17.09 7.25
CA GLY A 146 4.74 -16.87 6.47
C GLY A 146 5.38 -15.50 6.66
N GLY A 147 4.72 -14.59 7.39
CA GLY A 147 5.19 -13.23 7.67
C GLY A 147 4.17 -12.15 7.30
N GLU A 148 3.07 -12.55 6.66
CA GLU A 148 2.02 -11.66 6.16
C GLU A 148 1.35 -10.88 7.30
N MET A 149 1.27 -11.48 8.49
CA MET A 149 0.60 -10.91 9.67
C MET A 149 1.58 -10.30 10.70
N ASP A 150 2.89 -10.26 10.43
CA ASP A 150 3.89 -9.91 11.46
C ASP A 150 3.70 -8.47 12.01
N SER A 151 3.41 -7.50 11.14
CA SER A 151 3.28 -6.08 11.52
C SER A 151 2.08 -5.80 12.41
N GLN A 152 0.94 -6.46 12.17
CA GLN A 152 -0.23 -6.34 13.02
C GLN A 152 -0.08 -7.15 14.33
N ASP A 153 0.62 -8.29 14.31
CA ASP A 153 0.88 -9.08 15.51
C ASP A 153 1.70 -8.32 16.56
N ILE A 154 2.72 -7.55 16.12
CA ILE A 154 3.49 -6.65 17.00
C ILE A 154 2.57 -5.71 17.79
N ILE A 155 1.56 -5.15 17.15
CA ILE A 155 0.63 -4.23 17.80
C ILE A 155 -0.36 -4.99 18.68
N THR A 156 -0.88 -6.11 18.17
CA THR A 156 -1.97 -6.88 18.78
C THR A 156 -1.53 -7.67 20.02
N TRP A 157 -0.36 -8.30 19.95
CA TRP A 157 0.13 -9.24 20.96
C TRP A 157 1.40 -8.75 21.67
N GLY A 158 2.07 -7.73 21.12
CA GLY A 158 3.40 -7.32 21.59
C GLY A 158 4.52 -8.25 21.12
N GLU A 159 4.22 -9.26 20.33
CA GLU A 159 5.18 -10.21 19.74
C GLU A 159 4.57 -10.83 18.47
N ILE A 160 5.40 -11.48 17.65
CA ILE A 160 4.95 -12.12 16.41
C ILE A 160 4.39 -13.51 16.75
N ARG A 161 3.15 -13.80 16.33
CA ARG A 161 2.40 -15.00 16.73
C ARG A 161 1.85 -15.76 15.52
N PRO A 162 2.70 -16.51 14.79
CA PRO A 162 2.27 -17.32 13.65
C PRO A 162 1.25 -18.41 14.02
N ASP A 163 1.20 -18.81 15.30
CA ASP A 163 0.22 -19.75 15.86
C ASP A 163 -1.21 -19.17 15.91
N ARG A 164 -1.35 -17.84 15.93
CA ARG A 164 -2.64 -17.15 16.11
C ARG A 164 -3.24 -16.60 14.82
N VAL A 165 -2.75 -17.00 13.65
CA VAL A 165 -3.20 -16.44 12.36
C VAL A 165 -4.71 -16.61 12.10
N LEU A 166 -5.33 -17.64 12.70
CA LEU A 166 -6.77 -17.90 12.58
C LEU A 166 -7.63 -17.18 13.65
N GLU A 167 -7.03 -16.56 14.67
CA GLU A 167 -7.73 -15.88 15.78
C GLU A 167 -8.23 -14.47 15.37
N GLU A 168 -8.97 -14.39 14.27
CA GLU A 168 -9.28 -13.11 13.63
C GLU A 168 -10.18 -12.20 14.49
N GLY A 169 -11.23 -12.76 15.10
CA GLY A 169 -12.12 -11.99 15.96
C GLY A 169 -11.39 -11.38 17.17
N LEU A 170 -10.44 -12.12 17.78
CA LEU A 170 -9.65 -11.62 18.90
C LEU A 170 -8.64 -10.56 18.44
N ARG A 171 -8.04 -10.73 17.26
CA ARG A 171 -7.14 -9.74 16.66
C ARG A 171 -7.84 -8.40 16.43
N ILE A 172 -9.03 -8.43 15.82
CA ILE A 172 -9.84 -7.23 15.60
C ILE A 172 -10.12 -6.54 16.93
N GLN A 173 -10.58 -7.29 17.94
CA GLN A 173 -10.88 -6.74 19.26
C GLN A 173 -9.67 -6.05 19.89
N ASN A 174 -8.52 -6.73 19.96
CA ASN A 174 -7.32 -6.19 20.60
C ASN A 174 -6.74 -4.99 19.84
N LEU A 175 -6.73 -5.02 18.50
CA LEU A 175 -6.33 -3.88 17.69
C LEU A 175 -7.25 -2.68 17.93
N CYS A 176 -8.56 -2.90 17.99
CA CYS A 176 -9.53 -1.85 18.26
C CYS A 176 -9.44 -1.30 19.68
N GLU A 177 -9.13 -2.13 20.67
CA GLU A 177 -8.84 -1.68 22.03
C GLU A 177 -7.60 -0.78 22.08
N TRP A 178 -6.51 -1.19 21.42
CA TRP A 178 -5.29 -0.38 21.30
C TRP A 178 -5.53 0.93 20.50
N GLY A 179 -6.32 0.87 19.43
CA GLY A 179 -6.60 2.01 18.55
C GLY A 179 -7.59 3.02 19.12
N LYS A 180 -8.41 2.62 20.10
CA LYS A 180 -9.43 3.46 20.74
C LYS A 180 -8.88 4.77 21.34
N PRO A 181 -7.82 4.78 22.18
CA PRO A 181 -7.23 6.03 22.69
C PRO A 181 -6.63 6.91 21.59
N LEU A 182 -6.27 6.34 20.43
CA LEU A 182 -5.76 7.06 19.26
C LEU A 182 -6.89 7.60 18.36
N GLY A 183 -8.15 7.26 18.65
CA GLY A 183 -9.31 7.64 17.86
C GLY A 183 -9.37 6.95 16.49
N LEU A 184 -8.84 5.73 16.38
CA LEU A 184 -8.93 4.91 15.18
C LEU A 184 -10.31 4.22 15.11
N ASP A 185 -10.87 4.20 13.90
CA ASP A 185 -12.14 3.54 13.58
C ASP A 185 -11.94 2.13 12.99
N GLY A 186 -10.74 1.83 12.51
CA GLY A 186 -10.43 0.51 11.98
C GLY A 186 -9.04 0.39 11.35
N PHE A 187 -8.80 -0.75 10.72
CA PHE A 187 -7.52 -1.10 10.14
C PHE A 187 -7.71 -1.68 8.74
N VAL A 188 -7.13 -1.02 7.74
CA VAL A 188 -7.20 -1.46 6.34
C VAL A 188 -6.08 -2.45 6.07
N ARG A 189 -6.39 -3.53 5.36
CA ARG A 189 -5.44 -4.56 4.95
C ARG A 189 -5.85 -5.23 3.64
N ILE A 190 -4.87 -5.84 2.97
CA ILE A 190 -5.05 -6.44 1.65
C ILE A 190 -4.69 -7.93 1.69
N GLY A 191 -5.43 -8.73 0.94
CA GLY A 191 -5.15 -10.14 0.65
C GLY A 191 -5.93 -10.56 -0.59
N CYS A 192 -6.61 -11.71 -0.53
CA CYS A 192 -7.67 -12.05 -1.50
C CYS A 192 -8.88 -11.11 -1.39
N ILE A 193 -8.93 -10.29 -0.33
CA ILE A 193 -9.96 -9.33 0.02
C ILE A 193 -9.22 -8.05 0.42
N SER A 194 -9.69 -6.91 -0.07
CA SER A 194 -9.35 -5.61 0.50
C SER A 194 -10.40 -5.27 1.54
N GLU A 195 -10.00 -5.18 2.80
CA GLU A 195 -10.93 -5.04 3.93
C GLU A 195 -10.49 -4.03 4.96
N ILE A 196 -11.43 -3.75 5.86
CA ILE A 196 -11.28 -2.98 7.08
C ILE A 196 -11.67 -3.89 8.24
N MET A 197 -10.78 -4.07 9.21
CA MET A 197 -11.16 -4.48 10.56
C MET A 197 -11.85 -3.29 11.22
N LEU A 198 -13.18 -3.27 11.26
CA LEU A 198 -13.98 -2.13 11.71
C LEU A 198 -14.27 -2.21 13.21
N CYS A 199 -13.87 -1.19 13.95
CA CYS A 199 -13.94 -1.18 15.42
C CYS A 199 -15.31 -0.88 15.99
N ASN A 200 -16.17 -0.19 15.25
CA ASN A 200 -17.51 0.14 15.70
C ASN A 200 -18.47 0.30 14.52
N PHE A 201 -19.41 -0.62 14.35
CA PHE A 201 -20.42 -0.52 13.29
C PHE A 201 -21.37 0.67 13.43
N SER A 202 -21.40 1.34 14.59
CA SER A 202 -22.14 2.61 14.76
C SER A 202 -21.49 3.78 13.99
N SER A 203 -20.25 3.64 13.50
CA SER A 203 -19.59 4.66 12.66
C SER A 203 -20.02 4.60 11.19
N VAL A 204 -20.84 3.61 10.83
CA VAL A 204 -21.35 3.39 9.47
C VAL A 204 -22.87 3.25 9.51
N ASN A 205 -23.53 3.64 8.41
CA ASN A 205 -24.98 3.52 8.28
C ASN A 205 -25.32 2.24 7.52
N LEU A 206 -26.24 1.43 8.05
CA LEU A 206 -26.79 0.30 7.30
C LEU A 206 -27.57 0.84 6.08
N VAL A 207 -27.18 0.39 4.89
CA VAL A 207 -27.84 0.70 3.62
C VAL A 207 -28.76 -0.44 3.19
N SER A 208 -28.31 -1.69 3.37
CA SER A 208 -29.06 -2.88 2.96
C SER A 208 -28.72 -4.08 3.82
N SER A 209 -29.70 -4.97 4.02
CA SER A 209 -29.55 -6.27 4.68
C SER A 209 -30.29 -7.31 3.86
N GLN A 210 -29.56 -8.19 3.18
CA GLN A 210 -30.13 -9.16 2.25
C GLN A 210 -29.82 -10.59 2.67
N HIS A 211 -30.87 -11.42 2.75
CA HIS A 211 -30.72 -12.86 2.88
C HIS A 211 -30.65 -13.48 1.48
N LEU A 212 -29.45 -13.85 1.06
CA LEU A 212 -29.19 -14.35 -0.29
C LEU A 212 -29.35 -15.86 -0.33
N LYS A 213 -30.11 -16.35 -1.32
CA LYS A 213 -30.07 -17.76 -1.69
C LYS A 213 -28.70 -18.04 -2.29
N SER A 214 -27.91 -18.83 -1.58
CA SER A 214 -26.56 -19.16 -2.03
C SER A 214 -26.31 -20.66 -1.96
N ALA A 215 -25.56 -21.16 -2.93
CA ALA A 215 -24.99 -22.49 -2.85
C ALA A 215 -23.68 -22.40 -2.05
N PRO A 216 -23.39 -23.37 -1.17
CA PRO A 216 -22.14 -23.38 -0.43
C PRO A 216 -20.95 -23.29 -1.37
N SER A 217 -19.99 -22.44 -0.99
CA SER A 217 -18.76 -22.31 -1.78
C SER A 217 -18.04 -23.65 -1.80
N LYS A 218 -17.68 -24.13 -2.99
CA LYS A 218 -16.93 -25.39 -3.16
C LYS A 218 -15.44 -25.09 -2.95
N ALA A 219 -15.08 -24.74 -1.72
CA ALA A 219 -13.72 -24.48 -1.22
C ALA A 219 -12.99 -23.26 -1.83
N PHE A 220 -12.23 -22.56 -0.96
CA PHE A 220 -11.03 -21.82 -1.37
C PHE A 220 -10.20 -22.77 -2.27
N PRO A 221 -9.67 -22.30 -3.41
CA PRO A 221 -9.08 -23.20 -4.37
C PRO A 221 -7.99 -24.05 -3.70
N PRO A 222 -8.00 -25.39 -3.85
CA PRO A 222 -6.83 -26.19 -3.50
C PRO A 222 -5.61 -25.61 -4.25
N PRO A 223 -4.37 -25.84 -3.77
CA PRO A 223 -3.17 -25.32 -4.42
C PRO A 223 -3.28 -25.54 -5.92
N VAL A 224 -3.17 -24.44 -6.68
CA VAL A 224 -3.45 -24.39 -8.12
C VAL A 224 -2.62 -25.46 -8.82
N VAL A 225 -3.23 -26.61 -9.08
CA VAL A 225 -2.73 -27.52 -10.09
C VAL A 225 -3.06 -26.81 -11.39
N VAL A 226 -2.03 -26.29 -12.07
CA VAL A 226 -2.19 -25.66 -13.39
C VAL A 226 -3.06 -26.58 -14.23
N PRO A 227 -4.30 -26.18 -14.58
CA PRO A 227 -5.21 -27.12 -15.18
C PRO A 227 -4.68 -27.50 -16.56
N LEU A 228 -4.49 -28.80 -16.77
CA LEU A 228 -4.07 -29.40 -18.05
C LEU A 228 -5.06 -29.11 -19.19
N LYS A 229 -6.22 -28.50 -18.91
CA LYS A 229 -7.27 -28.16 -19.87
C LYS A 229 -7.67 -26.68 -19.74
N PRO A 230 -8.03 -26.02 -20.85
CA PRO A 230 -8.58 -24.68 -20.82
C PRO A 230 -9.79 -24.61 -19.88
N ILE A 231 -9.76 -23.66 -18.95
CA ILE A 231 -10.88 -23.42 -18.05
C ILE A 231 -11.94 -22.61 -18.82
N PRO A 232 -13.24 -22.98 -18.77
CA PRO A 232 -14.30 -22.17 -19.32
C PRO A 232 -14.26 -20.74 -18.76
N ILE A 233 -14.48 -19.74 -19.63
CA ILE A 233 -14.42 -18.31 -19.28
C ILE A 233 -15.48 -17.94 -18.22
N ASN A 234 -16.54 -18.73 -18.11
CA ASN A 234 -17.64 -18.57 -17.15
C ASN A 234 -17.50 -19.48 -15.91
N SER A 235 -16.33 -20.08 -15.68
CA SER A 235 -16.08 -20.83 -14.46
C SER A 235 -15.93 -19.91 -13.25
N GLU A 236 -16.32 -20.38 -12.07
CA GLU A 236 -16.14 -19.66 -10.79
C GLU A 236 -14.68 -19.17 -10.65
N GLY A 237 -13.69 -20.03 -10.92
CA GLY A 237 -12.29 -19.62 -10.79
C GLY A 237 -11.84 -18.48 -11.72
N ILE A 238 -12.39 -18.38 -12.95
CA ILE A 238 -12.10 -17.23 -13.83
C ILE A 238 -12.85 -15.98 -13.34
N ILE A 239 -14.04 -16.14 -12.76
CA ILE A 239 -14.79 -15.05 -12.13
C ILE A 239 -14.00 -14.51 -10.93
N ASP A 240 -13.53 -15.39 -10.05
CA ASP A 240 -12.73 -15.03 -8.87
C ASP A 240 -11.47 -14.26 -9.26
N LEU A 241 -10.74 -14.73 -10.29
CA LEU A 241 -9.57 -14.03 -10.79
C LEU A 241 -9.88 -12.62 -11.29
N ARG A 242 -11.05 -12.41 -11.93
CA ARG A 242 -11.48 -11.06 -12.36
C ARG A 242 -11.84 -10.17 -11.18
N VAL A 243 -12.45 -10.73 -10.15
CA VAL A 243 -12.79 -9.97 -8.93
C VAL A 243 -11.51 -9.57 -8.20
N LEU A 244 -10.55 -10.49 -8.06
CA LEU A 244 -9.24 -10.23 -7.46
C LEU A 244 -8.44 -9.17 -8.23
N ASP A 245 -8.69 -8.99 -9.54
CA ASP A 245 -7.98 -8.00 -10.35
C ASP A 245 -8.44 -6.54 -10.12
N ARG A 246 -9.62 -6.30 -9.54
CA ARG A 246 -10.24 -4.95 -9.45
C ARG A 246 -9.39 -3.91 -8.72
N PHE A 247 -8.63 -4.33 -7.72
CA PHE A 247 -7.70 -3.48 -6.97
C PHE A 247 -6.24 -3.90 -7.15
N SER A 248 -5.95 -4.71 -8.17
CA SER A 248 -4.65 -5.35 -8.39
C SER A 248 -3.53 -4.35 -8.66
N GLN A 249 -3.79 -3.37 -9.52
CA GLN A 249 -2.82 -2.37 -9.97
C GLN A 249 -3.20 -0.97 -9.51
N TYR A 250 -2.31 0.00 -9.73
CA TYR A 250 -2.61 1.41 -9.53
C TYR A 250 -3.91 1.80 -10.26
N PRO A 251 -4.86 2.49 -9.59
CA PRO A 251 -4.67 3.19 -8.33
C PRO A 251 -5.14 2.41 -7.08
N GLY A 252 -5.52 1.13 -7.21
CA GLY A 252 -5.90 0.27 -6.09
C GLY A 252 -7.19 0.72 -5.38
N VAL A 253 -7.25 0.54 -4.06
CA VAL A 253 -8.40 0.88 -3.20
C VAL A 253 -8.52 2.39 -2.99
N MET A 254 -9.05 3.09 -3.99
CA MET A 254 -9.16 4.56 -4.00
C MET A 254 -10.11 5.16 -2.96
N HIS A 255 -10.90 4.33 -2.29
CA HIS A 255 -11.76 4.75 -1.17
C HIS A 255 -10.95 5.14 0.07
N ALA A 256 -9.75 4.59 0.22
CA ALA A 256 -8.81 4.94 1.26
C ALA A 256 -7.84 6.02 0.77
N ARG A 257 -7.46 6.94 1.66
CA ARG A 257 -6.42 7.96 1.43
C ARG A 257 -5.41 7.91 2.55
N LEU A 258 -4.16 7.61 2.23
CA LEU A 258 -3.08 7.46 3.20
C LEU A 258 -2.28 8.76 3.36
N ASP A 259 -1.80 9.02 4.58
CA ASP A 259 -0.85 10.09 4.87
C ASP A 259 0.58 9.55 4.78
N LEU A 260 1.17 9.60 3.58
CA LEU A 260 2.53 9.11 3.35
C LEU A 260 3.60 9.92 4.09
N SER A 261 3.29 11.11 4.62
CA SER A 261 4.22 11.85 5.47
C SER A 261 4.40 11.25 6.87
N ARG A 262 3.49 10.34 7.25
CA ARG A 262 3.43 9.65 8.55
C ARG A 262 3.68 8.15 8.42
N LEU A 263 4.26 7.73 7.30
CA LEU A 263 4.60 6.35 7.01
C LEU A 263 5.65 5.84 8.00
N VAL A 264 5.37 4.70 8.62
CA VAL A 264 6.29 3.99 9.52
C VAL A 264 6.73 2.71 8.82
N SER A 265 8.03 2.51 8.66
CA SER A 265 8.57 1.31 8.01
C SER A 265 9.63 0.63 8.86
N PHE A 266 9.50 -0.70 9.03
CA PHE A 266 10.53 -1.57 9.60
C PHE A 266 11.74 -1.74 8.67
N TYR A 267 11.67 -1.17 7.46
CA TYR A 267 12.86 -0.95 6.63
C TYR A 267 13.69 0.27 7.07
N ASP A 268 13.24 1.09 8.02
CA ASP A 268 14.10 2.10 8.62
C ASP A 268 15.07 1.45 9.63
N GLU A 269 16.35 1.46 9.28
CA GLU A 269 17.44 0.90 10.10
C GLU A 269 17.60 1.58 11.46
N LYS A 270 17.13 2.83 11.60
CA LYS A 270 17.15 3.54 12.89
C LYS A 270 15.99 3.12 13.79
N LEU A 271 14.89 2.69 13.18
CA LEU A 271 13.70 2.25 13.89
C LEU A 271 13.83 0.80 14.36
N ALA A 272 14.32 -0.08 13.49
CA ALA A 272 14.48 -1.51 13.76
C ALA A 272 15.89 -2.02 13.34
N PRO A 273 16.97 -1.54 13.96
CA PRO A 273 18.33 -1.98 13.67
C PRO A 273 18.53 -3.50 13.80
N SER A 274 17.80 -4.19 14.68
CA SER A 274 17.93 -5.63 14.86
C SER A 274 17.55 -6.43 13.60
N LEU A 275 16.64 -5.88 12.77
CA LEU A 275 16.19 -6.54 11.55
C LEU A 275 17.22 -6.48 10.42
N VAL A 276 18.25 -5.63 10.52
CA VAL A 276 19.31 -5.54 9.50
C VAL A 276 20.05 -6.87 9.35
N ALA A 277 20.43 -7.50 10.46
CA ALA A 277 21.10 -8.80 10.43
C ALA A 277 20.13 -9.92 10.02
N VAL A 278 18.86 -9.84 10.43
CA VAL A 278 17.82 -10.84 10.11
C VAL A 278 17.59 -10.95 8.60
N ARG A 279 17.61 -9.82 7.89
CA ARG A 279 17.36 -9.75 6.45
C ARG A 279 18.62 -9.80 5.59
N SER A 280 19.81 -9.74 6.19
CA SER A 280 21.08 -9.81 5.44
C SER A 280 21.12 -11.08 4.60
N ASP A 281 21.56 -10.95 3.34
CA ASP A 281 21.74 -12.05 2.39
C ASP A 281 20.46 -12.85 2.06
N ARG A 282 19.28 -12.30 2.38
CA ARG A 282 17.99 -12.91 2.04
C ARG A 282 17.29 -12.13 0.93
N PRO A 283 16.54 -12.79 0.04
CA PRO A 283 15.69 -12.09 -0.90
C PRO A 283 14.54 -11.40 -0.15
N ARG A 284 14.03 -10.29 -0.71
CA ARG A 284 12.92 -9.51 -0.12
C ARG A 284 11.69 -10.34 0.26
N LEU A 285 11.41 -11.41 -0.49
CA LEU A 285 10.28 -12.33 -0.24
C LEU A 285 10.40 -13.13 1.06
N GLU A 286 11.59 -13.18 1.64
CA GLU A 286 11.91 -13.87 2.91
C GLU A 286 12.13 -12.89 4.07
N HIS A 287 12.08 -11.57 3.80
CA HIS A 287 12.14 -10.58 4.88
C HIS A 287 10.92 -10.76 5.78
N ARG A 288 11.16 -10.85 7.09
CA ARG A 288 10.15 -10.95 8.14
C ARG A 288 10.52 -10.00 9.27
N LEU A 289 9.55 -9.71 10.14
CA LEU A 289 9.83 -9.01 11.39
C LEU A 289 10.25 -9.99 12.49
N LEU A 290 10.18 -11.30 12.23
CA LEU A 290 10.60 -12.34 13.17
C LEU A 290 12.11 -12.22 13.47
N GLY A 291 12.46 -12.00 14.73
CA GLY A 291 13.82 -11.65 15.16
C GLY A 291 14.01 -10.17 15.49
N ILE A 292 12.95 -9.36 15.45
CA ILE A 292 12.95 -8.02 16.07
C ILE A 292 13.22 -8.15 17.57
N THR A 293 14.05 -7.27 18.13
CA THR A 293 14.29 -7.26 19.58
C THR A 293 13.16 -6.53 20.31
N GLU A 294 13.02 -6.78 21.62
CA GLU A 294 12.02 -6.11 22.45
C GLU A 294 12.21 -4.59 22.43
N GLU A 295 13.45 -4.10 22.45
CA GLU A 295 13.76 -2.67 22.43
C GLU A 295 13.28 -2.01 21.12
N ASP A 296 13.50 -2.68 19.98
CA ASP A 296 13.08 -2.17 18.67
C ASP A 296 11.56 -2.27 18.51
N LEU A 297 10.93 -3.29 19.07
CA LEU A 297 9.47 -3.43 19.10
C LEU A 297 8.82 -2.28 19.87
N VAL A 298 9.27 -2.02 21.11
CA VAL A 298 8.77 -0.90 21.93
C VAL A 298 8.99 0.44 21.23
N ARG A 299 10.16 0.63 20.61
CA ARG A 299 10.48 1.84 19.84
C ARG A 299 9.54 2.02 18.65
N ALA A 300 9.33 0.97 17.85
CA ALA A 300 8.46 1.00 16.68
C ALA A 300 7.00 1.28 17.05
N LYS A 301 6.50 0.63 18.12
CA LYS A 301 5.13 0.86 18.61
C LYS A 301 4.94 2.30 19.08
N LYS A 302 5.86 2.82 19.90
CA LYS A 302 5.82 4.21 20.36
C LYS A 302 5.87 5.20 19.20
N TYR A 303 6.79 5.00 18.25
CA TYR A 303 6.93 5.87 17.09
C TYR A 303 5.67 5.85 16.21
N LEU A 304 5.03 4.69 16.06
CA LEU A 304 3.74 4.59 15.36
C LEU A 304 2.64 5.38 16.07
N GLU A 305 2.52 5.26 17.39
CA GLU A 305 1.55 6.04 18.18
C GLU A 305 1.78 7.54 18.00
N GLU A 306 3.04 8.00 18.01
CA GLU A 306 3.41 9.40 17.72
C GLU A 306 2.96 9.83 16.32
N GLN A 307 3.24 9.03 15.28
CA GLN A 307 2.81 9.35 13.91
C GLN A 307 1.28 9.45 13.79
N VAL A 308 0.54 8.57 14.47
CA VAL A 308 -0.94 8.60 14.48
C VAL A 308 -1.45 9.84 15.20
N MET A 309 -0.88 10.19 16.37
CA MET A 309 -1.28 11.38 17.13
C MET A 309 -0.97 12.69 16.39
N GLU A 310 0.15 12.74 15.67
CA GLU A 310 0.55 13.90 14.88
C GLU A 310 -0.09 13.95 13.48
N THR A 311 -0.89 12.94 13.11
CA THR A 311 -1.62 12.92 11.84
C THR A 311 -2.68 14.02 11.85
N ARG A 312 -2.62 14.91 10.86
CA ARG A 312 -3.63 15.96 10.68
C ARG A 312 -4.83 15.39 9.90
N TRP A 313 -5.71 14.67 10.60
CA TRP A 313 -6.86 14.00 9.99
C TRP A 313 -7.70 14.90 9.07
N SER A 314 -7.93 16.15 9.48
CA SER A 314 -8.69 17.13 8.70
C SER A 314 -8.08 17.46 7.32
N SER A 315 -6.75 17.35 7.15
CA SER A 315 -6.12 17.59 5.83
C SER A 315 -6.34 16.42 4.87
N LEU A 316 -6.57 15.21 5.37
CA LEU A 316 -6.91 14.07 4.51
C LEU A 316 -8.34 14.18 3.95
N GLU A 317 -9.22 14.87 4.67
CA GLU A 317 -10.62 15.08 4.29
C GLU A 317 -10.80 16.14 3.20
N GLY A 318 -9.89 17.12 3.11
CA GLY A 318 -10.00 18.26 2.20
C GLY A 318 -9.22 18.12 0.88
N VAL A 319 -9.55 19.00 -0.08
CA VAL A 319 -8.74 19.31 -1.27
C VAL A 319 -7.81 20.48 -0.93
N GLY A 320 -6.94 20.29 0.06
CA GLY A 320 -5.92 21.28 0.42
C GLY A 320 -4.65 21.18 -0.44
N ASN A 321 -3.73 22.14 -0.24
CA ASN A 321 -2.44 22.26 -0.93
C ASN A 321 -1.40 21.18 -0.53
N HIS A 322 -1.83 19.93 -0.39
CA HIS A 322 -0.95 18.81 -0.04
C HIS A 322 -0.41 18.17 -1.31
N LEU A 323 0.84 17.70 -1.25
CA LEU A 323 1.40 16.93 -2.34
C LEU A 323 0.70 15.58 -2.44
N ASP A 324 0.21 15.26 -3.63
CA ASP A 324 -0.35 13.95 -3.94
C ASP A 324 0.76 12.93 -4.12
N TRP A 325 1.33 12.50 -3.00
CA TRP A 325 2.45 11.56 -2.96
C TRP A 325 2.16 10.25 -3.73
N PRO A 326 0.99 9.59 -3.58
CA PRO A 326 0.68 8.40 -4.38
C PRO A 326 0.82 8.63 -5.90
N THR A 327 0.19 9.70 -6.41
CA THR A 327 0.29 10.05 -7.84
C THR A 327 1.71 10.40 -8.25
N HIS A 328 2.45 11.12 -7.40
CA HIS A 328 3.83 11.50 -7.67
C HIS A 328 4.77 10.28 -7.73
N LEU A 329 4.66 9.37 -6.75
CA LEU A 329 5.44 8.13 -6.71
C LEU A 329 5.14 7.24 -7.91
N HIS A 330 3.86 7.10 -8.27
CA HIS A 330 3.47 6.38 -9.48
C HIS A 330 4.06 7.02 -10.73
N SER A 331 3.97 8.35 -10.87
CA SER A 331 4.57 9.08 -12.00
C SER A 331 6.09 8.88 -12.10
N ILE A 332 6.80 8.84 -10.97
CA ILE A 332 8.24 8.57 -10.94
C ILE A 332 8.53 7.16 -11.47
N VAL A 333 7.76 6.16 -11.02
CA VAL A 333 7.92 4.77 -11.48
C VAL A 333 7.64 4.66 -12.98
N GLU A 334 6.56 5.26 -13.46
CA GLU A 334 6.19 5.26 -14.89
C GLU A 334 7.22 5.97 -15.77
N LEU A 335 7.76 7.11 -15.32
CA LEU A 335 8.69 7.91 -16.13
C LEU A 335 10.09 7.32 -16.18
N TYR A 336 10.54 6.66 -15.11
CA TYR A 336 11.96 6.31 -14.95
C TYR A 336 12.21 4.81 -14.75
N GLY A 337 11.20 4.02 -14.40
CA GLY A 337 11.34 2.61 -14.02
C GLY A 337 12.01 1.76 -15.10
N GLU A 338 11.49 1.79 -16.33
CA GLU A 338 12.05 1.02 -17.46
C GLU A 338 13.50 1.41 -17.76
N THR A 339 13.80 2.72 -17.73
CA THR A 339 15.17 3.20 -17.99
C THR A 339 16.14 2.72 -16.91
N PHE A 340 15.73 2.70 -15.64
CA PHE A 340 16.56 2.14 -14.57
C PHE A 340 16.76 0.64 -14.71
N GLU A 341 15.75 -0.11 -15.14
CA GLU A 341 15.86 -1.54 -15.43
C GLU A 341 16.84 -1.82 -16.59
N ASP A 342 16.75 -1.04 -17.67
CA ASP A 342 17.70 -1.12 -18.79
C ASP A 342 19.14 -0.85 -18.35
N ILE A 343 19.35 0.19 -17.54
CA ILE A 343 20.67 0.51 -16.96
C ILE A 343 21.17 -0.67 -16.12
N TRP A 344 20.32 -1.22 -15.24
CA TRP A 344 20.68 -2.36 -14.40
C TRP A 344 21.07 -3.58 -15.22
N ASN A 345 20.28 -3.93 -16.24
CA ASN A 345 20.53 -5.07 -17.13
C ASN A 345 21.84 -4.91 -17.91
N LEU A 346 22.19 -3.69 -18.33
CA LEU A 346 23.45 -3.39 -19.01
C LEU A 346 24.66 -3.50 -18.07
N VAL A 347 24.51 -3.08 -16.80
CA VAL A 347 25.58 -3.12 -15.79
C VAL A 347 25.82 -4.54 -15.29
N ASN A 348 24.76 -5.26 -14.90
CA ASN A 348 24.85 -6.59 -14.29
C ASN A 348 24.85 -7.76 -15.26
N SER A 349 24.85 -7.47 -16.56
CA SER A 349 25.25 -8.43 -17.60
C SER A 349 24.51 -9.77 -17.52
N THR A 350 23.21 -9.77 -17.82
CA THR A 350 22.52 -11.04 -18.10
C THR A 350 23.17 -11.76 -19.29
N ALA A 351 23.06 -13.09 -19.34
CA ALA A 351 23.79 -13.96 -20.28
C ALA A 351 23.65 -13.56 -21.77
N SER A 352 22.59 -12.86 -22.17
CA SER A 352 22.39 -12.38 -23.54
C SER A 352 23.12 -11.05 -23.85
N LEU A 353 23.34 -10.19 -22.84
CA LEU A 353 24.03 -8.90 -22.98
C LEU A 353 25.54 -8.98 -22.75
N ALA A 354 26.01 -10.07 -22.15
CA ALA A 354 27.44 -10.38 -22.00
C ALA A 354 28.18 -10.52 -23.34
N ALA A 355 27.46 -10.77 -24.44
CA ALA A 355 28.02 -10.82 -25.79
C ALA A 355 28.45 -9.45 -26.35
N ARG A 356 28.01 -8.33 -25.74
CA ARG A 356 28.39 -6.97 -26.18
C ARG A 356 29.73 -6.55 -25.54
N PRO A 357 30.61 -5.85 -26.27
CA PRO A 357 31.85 -5.32 -25.70
C PRO A 357 31.57 -4.44 -24.48
N ALA A 358 32.36 -4.59 -23.42
CA ALA A 358 32.22 -3.81 -22.18
C ALA A 358 32.18 -2.29 -22.45
N THR A 359 33.02 -1.80 -23.36
CA THR A 359 33.05 -0.38 -23.78
C THR A 359 31.72 0.10 -24.37
N GLN A 360 31.01 -0.75 -25.12
CA GLN A 360 29.72 -0.39 -25.70
C GLN A 360 28.63 -0.34 -24.63
N ARG A 361 28.67 -1.26 -23.65
CA ARG A 361 27.73 -1.26 -22.53
C ARG A 361 27.87 -0.01 -21.67
N VAL A 362 29.11 0.39 -21.35
CA VAL A 362 29.39 1.62 -20.60
C VAL A 362 28.87 2.86 -21.36
N LYS A 363 29.09 2.94 -22.68
CA LYS A 363 28.54 4.03 -23.50
C LYS A 363 27.01 4.08 -23.46
N ASN A 364 26.34 2.94 -23.59
CA ASN A 364 24.89 2.86 -23.55
C ASN A 364 24.34 3.28 -22.17
N VAL A 365 24.96 2.80 -21.08
CA VAL A 365 24.60 3.23 -19.71
C VAL A 365 24.76 4.73 -19.55
N PHE A 366 25.88 5.30 -20.01
CA PHE A 366 26.11 6.74 -19.94
C PHE A 366 25.03 7.53 -20.71
N GLN A 367 24.65 7.10 -21.91
CA GLN A 367 23.58 7.75 -22.70
C GLN A 367 22.22 7.69 -22.00
N LEU A 368 21.87 6.57 -21.37
CA LEU A 368 20.63 6.42 -20.60
C LEU A 368 20.65 7.28 -19.33
N VAL A 369 21.79 7.38 -18.63
CA VAL A 369 21.91 8.29 -17.50
C VAL A 369 21.79 9.75 -17.95
N GLU A 370 22.42 10.12 -19.06
CA GLU A 370 22.31 11.48 -19.62
C GLU A 370 20.89 11.82 -20.05
N SER A 371 20.09 10.88 -20.54
CA SER A 371 18.67 11.15 -20.88
C SER A 371 17.82 11.43 -19.64
N LEU A 372 18.20 10.91 -18.47
CA LEU A 372 17.53 11.16 -17.19
C LEU A 372 17.87 12.54 -16.58
N VAL A 373 19.09 13.04 -16.77
CA VAL A 373 19.61 14.25 -16.09
C VAL A 373 18.83 15.55 -16.41
N PRO A 374 18.46 15.87 -17.66
CA PRO A 374 17.65 17.04 -17.98
C PRO A 374 16.30 17.03 -17.26
N THR A 375 15.68 15.85 -17.16
CA THR A 375 14.37 15.63 -16.56
C THR A 375 14.42 15.75 -15.03
N ILE A 376 15.44 15.16 -14.41
CA ILE A 376 15.68 15.26 -12.95
C ILE A 376 16.01 16.70 -12.53
N ARG A 377 16.84 17.43 -13.31
CA ARG A 377 17.14 18.85 -13.03
C ARG A 377 15.93 19.77 -13.20
N LEU A 378 14.98 19.43 -14.09
CA LEU A 378 13.73 20.16 -14.25
C LEU A 378 12.80 19.97 -13.03
N VAL A 379 12.67 18.73 -12.54
CA VAL A 379 11.91 18.39 -11.32
C VAL A 379 12.52 19.08 -10.10
N GLN A 380 13.85 19.10 -9.98
CA GLN A 380 14.57 19.80 -8.90
C GLN A 380 14.39 21.33 -8.96
N ARG A 381 14.32 21.95 -10.15
CA ARG A 381 14.04 23.38 -10.27
C ARG A 381 12.60 23.72 -9.88
N LEU A 382 11.64 22.86 -10.19
CA LEU A 382 10.24 23.05 -9.81
C LEU A 382 10.03 22.89 -8.29
N SER A 383 10.79 22.04 -7.61
CA SER A 383 10.75 21.90 -6.15
C SER A 383 11.56 22.97 -5.38
N SER A 384 12.42 23.73 -6.07
CA SER A 384 13.28 24.77 -5.48
C SER A 384 12.90 26.21 -5.85
N PHE A 385 11.73 26.42 -6.48
CA PHE A 385 11.20 27.75 -6.78
C PHE A 385 10.78 28.50 -5.50
N ARG A 386 11.77 29.01 -4.76
CA ARG A 386 11.60 30.17 -3.88
C ARG A 386 11.53 31.40 -4.78
N LEU A 387 10.33 31.92 -5.00
CA LEU A 387 10.20 33.27 -5.55
C LEU A 387 10.31 34.28 -4.41
N ARG A 388 11.21 35.23 -4.62
CA ARG A 388 11.27 36.51 -3.90
C ARG A 388 9.96 37.28 -4.05
#